data_AF-A0A166QS31-F1
#
_entry.id   AF-A0A166QS31-F1
#
_cell.length_a   1.000
_cell.length_b   1.000
_cell.length_c   1.000
_cell.angle_alpha   90.00
_cell.angle_beta   90.00
_cell.angle_gamma   90.00
#
_symmetry.space_group_name_H-M   'P 1'
#
loop_
_entity.id
_entity.type
_entity.pdbx_description
1 polymer ?
#
loop_
_entity_poly.entity_id
_entity_poly.type
_entity_poly.pdbx_seq_one_letter_code
_entity_poly.pdbx_strand_id
1 'polypeptide(L)'
;MLVDFAGYHAKHLVSRKVAGQWLYEPVNPQNPYSGKHLASDQIFSNHGLGVALYVRNQLDDAYQAVGVFTALKLSFSRKIDGTYLLSKDVNHISVALDIHGVRQLYTWATGSQMAFRTEIVKPGASPKTVFGYRMERGGQFPHALKVIGPNSTGEQVVIDVGLNDGDLFTIAMFCIGYCKLLYPVIDGSVIERLLAIPQVAAATGEGDTSEKFVHAQTSEPAPNELSASAPPGRLNGKAPLTLEQRPDDVLPTPGIFKQQKAIFAVGMNKWPKKNRATIEYIQEVATPEAMDRLIKAGNAGDFTEWDKIAVPFL
;
A
#
# COMPACT_ATOMS: atom_id res chain seq x y z
N MET A 1 -7.41 17.28 -10.89
CA MET A 1 -7.24 15.92 -11.44
C MET A 1 -7.67 15.94 -12.89
N LEU A 2 -6.75 15.81 -13.85
CA LEU A 2 -7.06 15.83 -15.29
C LEU A 2 -7.24 14.40 -15.80
N VAL A 3 -8.37 13.77 -15.47
CA VAL A 3 -8.72 12.42 -15.92
C VAL A 3 -10.00 12.50 -16.74
N ASP A 4 -9.97 12.01 -17.98
CA ASP A 4 -11.18 11.78 -18.77
C ASP A 4 -11.91 10.53 -18.25
N PHE A 5 -12.71 10.72 -17.20
CA PHE A 5 -13.45 9.63 -16.57
C PHE A 5 -14.44 8.96 -17.52
N ALA A 6 -15.11 9.72 -18.39
CA ALA A 6 -16.11 9.20 -19.31
C ALA A 6 -15.46 8.32 -20.39
N GLY A 7 -14.40 8.82 -21.03
CA GLY A 7 -13.64 8.04 -22.00
C GLY A 7 -13.02 6.80 -21.38
N TYR A 8 -12.46 6.92 -20.17
CA TYR A 8 -11.85 5.78 -19.49
C TYR A 8 -12.87 4.70 -19.10
N HIS A 9 -14.02 5.10 -18.58
CA HIS A 9 -15.12 4.20 -18.25
C HIS A 9 -15.61 3.46 -19.50
N ALA A 10 -15.97 4.19 -20.55
CA ALA A 10 -16.51 3.61 -21.77
C ALA A 10 -15.53 2.65 -22.47
N LYS A 11 -14.22 2.92 -22.33
CA LYS A 11 -13.17 2.11 -22.93
C LYS A 11 -12.86 0.85 -22.12
N HIS A 12 -12.66 0.98 -20.82
CA HIS A 12 -12.07 -0.07 -20.00
C HIS A 12 -13.03 -0.75 -19.03
N LEU A 13 -14.12 -0.11 -18.64
CA LEU A 13 -15.05 -0.62 -17.62
C LEU A 13 -16.34 -1.18 -18.24
N VAL A 14 -16.53 -1.03 -19.54
CA VAL A 14 -17.67 -1.59 -20.29
C VAL A 14 -17.19 -2.75 -21.15
N SER A 15 -17.81 -3.92 -20.99
CA SER A 15 -17.50 -5.09 -21.80
C SER A 15 -18.09 -4.97 -23.21
N ARG A 16 -17.48 -5.68 -24.15
CA ARG A 16 -17.91 -5.81 -25.54
C ARG A 16 -17.99 -7.28 -25.91
N LYS A 17 -18.97 -7.62 -26.75
CA LYS A 17 -19.14 -8.98 -27.23
C LYS A 17 -18.17 -9.24 -28.40
N VAL A 18 -17.21 -10.14 -28.21
CA VAL A 18 -16.22 -10.54 -29.22
C VAL A 18 -16.27 -12.06 -29.35
N ALA A 19 -16.49 -12.57 -30.57
CA ALA A 19 -16.59 -14.01 -30.83
C ALA A 19 -17.54 -14.78 -29.88
N GLY A 20 -18.62 -14.13 -29.43
CA GLY A 20 -19.60 -14.74 -28.52
C GLY A 20 -19.30 -14.56 -27.02
N GLN A 21 -18.13 -14.04 -26.64
CA GLN A 21 -17.72 -13.82 -25.26
C GLN A 21 -17.74 -12.33 -24.88
N TRP A 22 -18.01 -12.02 -23.62
CA TRP A 22 -17.94 -10.65 -23.09
C TRP A 22 -16.52 -10.37 -22.62
N LEU A 23 -15.82 -9.49 -23.33
CA LEU A 23 -14.44 -9.12 -23.04
C LEU A 23 -14.33 -7.62 -22.77
N TYR A 24 -13.37 -7.25 -21.94
CA TYR A 24 -13.02 -5.87 -21.63
C TYR A 24 -11.75 -5.47 -22.37
N GLU A 25 -11.57 -4.17 -22.62
CA GLU A 25 -10.30 -3.68 -23.16
C GLU A 25 -9.23 -3.64 -22.05
N PRO A 26 -8.04 -4.25 -22.25
CA PRO A 26 -6.98 -4.24 -21.26
C PRO A 26 -6.54 -2.82 -20.88
N VAL A 27 -6.51 -2.56 -19.58
CA VAL A 27 -6.10 -1.30 -18.94
C VAL A 27 -4.59 -1.08 -19.08
N ASN A 28 -3.83 -2.17 -19.12
CA ASN A 28 -2.41 -2.18 -19.44
C ASN A 28 -2.10 -3.29 -20.47
N PRO A 29 -2.18 -3.01 -21.78
CA PRO A 29 -1.93 -4.01 -22.82
C PRO A 29 -0.51 -4.60 -22.79
N GLN A 30 0.48 -3.82 -22.34
CA GLN A 30 1.88 -4.28 -22.28
C GLN A 30 2.15 -5.19 -21.08
N ASN A 31 1.35 -5.05 -20.02
CA ASN A 31 1.40 -5.94 -18.86
C ASN A 31 -0.01 -6.13 -18.27
N PRO A 32 -0.83 -7.03 -18.85
CA PRO A 32 -2.23 -7.21 -18.49
C PRO A 32 -2.46 -7.62 -17.03
N TYR A 33 -1.45 -8.21 -16.37
CA TYR A 33 -1.50 -8.59 -14.96
C TYR A 33 -1.40 -7.40 -14.00
N SER A 34 -0.79 -6.30 -14.46
CA SER A 34 -0.61 -5.10 -13.65
C SER A 34 -1.83 -4.19 -13.76
N GLY A 35 -2.27 -3.66 -12.62
CA GLY A 35 -3.24 -2.57 -12.61
C GLY A 35 -2.57 -1.23 -12.92
N LYS A 36 -3.41 -0.23 -13.23
CA LYS A 36 -3.02 1.14 -13.52
C LYS A 36 -3.57 2.08 -12.46
N HIS A 37 -2.75 3.06 -12.07
CA HIS A 37 -3.18 4.18 -11.24
C HIS A 37 -3.58 5.31 -12.19
N LEU A 38 -4.85 5.70 -12.23
CA LEU A 38 -5.35 6.76 -13.13
C LEU A 38 -5.01 8.16 -12.61
N ALA A 39 -5.05 8.28 -11.29
CA ALA A 39 -4.58 9.41 -10.54
C ALA A 39 -4.02 8.87 -9.23
N SER A 40 -3.00 9.53 -8.70
CA SER A 40 -2.45 9.23 -7.38
C SER A 40 -1.94 10.49 -6.73
N ASP A 41 -2.05 10.54 -5.41
CA ASP A 41 -1.41 11.55 -4.58
C ASP A 41 -0.73 10.90 -3.38
N GLN A 42 0.24 11.60 -2.79
CA GLN A 42 1.04 11.12 -1.67
C GLN A 42 1.01 12.13 -0.53
N ILE A 43 0.61 11.65 0.64
CA ILE A 43 0.56 12.41 1.89
C ILE A 43 1.74 11.94 2.76
N PHE A 44 2.46 12.91 3.32
CA PHE A 44 3.67 12.69 4.11
C PHE A 44 3.55 13.38 5.48
N SER A 45 3.47 12.60 6.55
CA SER A 45 3.32 13.12 7.92
C SER A 45 4.24 12.39 8.92
N ASN A 46 3.69 11.77 9.96
CA ASN A 46 4.44 10.81 10.76
C ASN A 46 4.74 9.53 9.96
N HIS A 47 3.87 9.17 9.00
CA HIS A 47 4.03 8.07 8.06
C HIS A 47 3.59 8.51 6.65
N GLY A 48 3.77 7.65 5.65
CA GLY A 48 3.38 7.91 4.27
C GLY A 48 2.04 7.25 3.92
N LEU A 49 1.19 7.97 3.20
CA LEU A 49 -0.06 7.47 2.64
C LEU A 49 -0.13 7.81 1.14
N GLY A 50 -0.24 6.79 0.30
CA GLY A 50 -0.62 6.94 -1.09
C GLY A 50 -2.13 6.77 -1.26
N VAL A 51 -2.77 7.67 -1.98
CA VAL A 51 -4.19 7.58 -2.36
C VAL A 51 -4.25 7.50 -3.88
N ALA A 52 -4.93 6.50 -4.45
CA ALA A 52 -4.95 6.31 -5.89
C ALA A 52 -6.28 5.76 -6.42
N LEU A 53 -6.68 6.24 -7.59
CA LEU A 53 -7.74 5.60 -8.39
C LEU A 53 -7.14 4.42 -9.13
N TYR A 54 -7.53 3.21 -8.73
CA TYR A 54 -6.91 1.97 -9.20
C TYR A 54 -7.87 1.18 -10.09
N VAL A 55 -7.36 0.72 -11.23
CA VAL A 55 -8.08 -0.16 -12.16
C VAL A 55 -7.18 -1.33 -12.55
N ARG A 56 -7.71 -2.55 -12.56
CA ARG A 56 -7.01 -3.76 -12.99
C ARG A 56 -7.98 -4.69 -13.71
N ASN A 57 -7.55 -5.36 -14.77
CA ASN A 57 -8.36 -6.41 -15.37
C ASN A 57 -8.25 -7.73 -14.59
N GLN A 58 -9.33 -8.50 -14.61
CA GLN A 58 -9.29 -9.93 -14.32
C GLN A 58 -9.08 -10.66 -15.65
N LEU A 59 -8.08 -11.51 -15.68
CA LEU A 59 -7.73 -12.31 -16.85
C LEU A 59 -8.24 -13.73 -16.67
N ASP A 60 -8.61 -14.38 -17.77
CA ASP A 60 -8.80 -15.82 -17.84
C ASP A 60 -7.49 -16.56 -18.16
N ASP A 61 -7.56 -17.88 -18.31
CA ASP A 61 -6.41 -18.74 -18.63
C ASP A 61 -5.85 -18.46 -20.04
N ALA A 62 -6.65 -17.85 -20.92
CA ALA A 62 -6.26 -17.43 -22.27
C ALA A 62 -5.72 -15.99 -22.31
N TYR A 63 -5.45 -15.38 -21.14
CA TYR A 63 -4.94 -14.02 -21.00
C TYR A 63 -5.89 -12.94 -21.53
N GLN A 64 -7.18 -13.25 -21.66
CA GLN A 64 -8.21 -12.31 -22.08
C GLN A 64 -8.81 -11.60 -20.86
N ALA A 65 -9.06 -10.30 -20.99
CA ALA A 65 -9.68 -9.52 -19.93
C ALA A 65 -11.18 -9.82 -19.84
N VAL A 66 -11.56 -10.70 -18.92
CA VAL A 66 -12.95 -11.14 -18.68
C VAL A 66 -13.65 -10.35 -17.57
N GLY A 67 -12.91 -9.50 -16.85
CA GLY A 67 -13.46 -8.65 -15.80
C GLY A 67 -12.61 -7.43 -15.53
N VAL A 68 -13.15 -6.54 -14.70
CA VAL A 68 -12.50 -5.29 -14.27
C VAL A 68 -12.70 -5.13 -12.78
N PHE A 69 -11.59 -4.92 -12.08
CA PHE A 69 -11.53 -4.53 -10.69
C PHE A 69 -11.19 -3.04 -10.61
N THR A 70 -12.04 -2.27 -9.94
CA THR A 70 -11.80 -0.86 -9.62
C THR A 70 -11.79 -0.67 -8.13
N ALA A 71 -10.96 0.25 -7.63
CA ALA A 71 -10.99 0.63 -6.23
C ALA A 71 -10.39 2.01 -6.01
N LEU A 72 -10.76 2.64 -4.89
CA LEU A 72 -9.90 3.65 -4.27
C LEU A 72 -8.84 2.92 -3.44
N LYS A 73 -7.59 2.94 -3.92
CA LYS A 73 -6.47 2.27 -3.27
C LYS A 73 -5.82 3.20 -2.27
N LEU A 74 -5.67 2.72 -1.04
CA LEU A 74 -4.87 3.36 0.00
C LEU A 74 -3.62 2.51 0.25
N SER A 75 -2.45 3.15 0.25
CA SER A 75 -1.16 2.49 0.45
C SER A 75 -0.42 3.17 1.60
N PHE A 76 -0.33 2.47 2.72
CA PHE A 76 0.31 2.94 3.95
C PHE A 76 1.75 2.45 4.00
N SER A 77 2.68 3.36 4.31
CA SER A 77 4.10 3.04 4.43
C SER A 77 4.72 3.79 5.61
N ARG A 78 5.68 3.15 6.28
CA ARG A 78 6.36 3.71 7.45
C ARG A 78 7.41 4.73 7.05
N LYS A 79 7.62 5.64 8.00
CA LYS A 79 8.79 6.52 8.07
C LYS A 79 9.72 5.93 9.13
N ILE A 80 10.96 5.65 8.76
CA ILE A 80 11.99 5.10 9.67
C ILE A 80 13.19 6.04 9.61
N ASP A 81 13.70 6.46 10.77
CA ASP A 81 14.86 7.36 10.89
C ASP A 81 14.73 8.61 10.01
N GLY A 82 13.54 9.21 10.02
CA GLY A 82 13.23 10.41 9.23
C GLY A 82 12.94 10.19 7.74
N THR A 83 13.16 8.97 7.21
CA THR A 83 13.02 8.65 5.78
C THR A 83 11.74 7.88 5.48
N TYR A 84 10.97 8.32 4.48
CA TYR A 84 9.81 7.56 4.00
C TYR A 84 10.25 6.43 3.07
N LEU A 85 9.89 5.21 3.42
CA LEU A 85 10.32 4.03 2.68
C LEU A 85 9.49 3.82 1.39
N LEU A 86 8.20 4.17 1.40
CA LEU A 86 7.28 4.08 0.26
C LEU A 86 7.33 2.69 -0.40
N SER A 87 7.68 2.63 -1.70
CA SER A 87 7.82 1.39 -2.45
C SER A 87 8.91 0.44 -1.93
N LYS A 88 9.84 0.93 -1.10
CA LYS A 88 10.89 0.14 -0.46
C LYS A 88 10.46 -0.45 0.89
N ASP A 89 9.29 -0.06 1.40
CA ASP A 89 8.80 -0.60 2.67
C ASP A 89 8.25 -2.01 2.49
N VAL A 90 9.00 -2.99 2.97
CA VAL A 90 8.59 -4.40 2.96
C VAL A 90 7.34 -4.66 3.81
N ASN A 91 7.03 -3.77 4.76
CA ASN A 91 5.85 -3.88 5.63
C ASN A 91 4.74 -2.90 5.24
N HIS A 92 4.79 -2.31 4.04
CA HIS A 92 3.70 -1.46 3.58
C HIS A 92 2.40 -2.26 3.52
N ILE A 93 1.28 -1.59 3.78
CA ILE A 93 -0.04 -2.18 3.66
C ILE A 93 -0.80 -1.43 2.58
N SER A 94 -1.23 -2.18 1.55
CA SER A 94 -2.19 -1.67 0.57
C SER A 94 -3.56 -2.28 0.77
N VAL A 95 -4.58 -1.42 0.76
CA VAL A 95 -5.99 -1.77 0.81
C VAL A 95 -6.70 -1.16 -0.39
N ALA A 96 -7.77 -1.79 -0.82
CA ALA A 96 -8.56 -1.38 -1.97
C ALA A 96 -10.01 -1.22 -1.49
N LEU A 97 -10.46 0.01 -1.40
CA LEU A 97 -11.81 0.34 -0.96
C LEU A 97 -12.77 0.26 -2.14
N ASP A 98 -13.88 -0.42 -1.92
CA ASP A 98 -15.03 -0.41 -2.82
C ASP A 98 -15.88 0.86 -2.60
N ILE A 99 -17.03 0.94 -3.26
CA ILE A 99 -17.90 2.12 -3.14
C ILE A 99 -18.44 2.31 -1.72
N HIS A 100 -18.61 1.23 -0.96
CA HIS A 100 -19.07 1.30 0.42
C HIS A 100 -18.00 1.90 1.33
N GLY A 101 -16.77 1.39 1.26
CA GLY A 101 -15.62 1.93 2.01
C GLY A 101 -15.31 3.38 1.61
N VAL A 102 -15.41 3.72 0.32
CA VAL A 102 -15.22 5.09 -0.19
C VAL A 102 -16.25 6.06 0.39
N ARG A 103 -17.50 5.62 0.51
CA ARG A 103 -18.55 6.45 1.09
C ARG A 103 -18.28 6.76 2.57
N GLN A 104 -17.92 5.74 3.36
CA GLN A 104 -17.56 5.93 4.77
C GLN A 104 -16.34 6.85 4.93
N LEU A 105 -15.33 6.68 4.07
CA LEU A 105 -14.15 7.53 4.07
C LEU A 105 -14.51 8.99 3.73
N TYR A 106 -15.41 9.21 2.77
CA TYR A 106 -15.88 10.55 2.39
C TYR A 106 -16.66 11.25 3.50
N THR A 107 -17.62 10.56 4.14
CA THR A 107 -18.41 11.12 5.24
C THR A 107 -17.53 11.51 6.43
N TRP A 108 -16.52 10.70 6.73
CA TRP A 108 -15.52 11.05 7.73
C TRP A 108 -14.62 12.21 7.31
N ALA A 109 -14.05 12.17 6.10
CA ALA A 109 -13.11 13.20 5.63
C ALA A 109 -13.77 14.59 5.50
N THR A 110 -15.09 14.64 5.25
CA THR A 110 -15.87 15.88 5.19
C THR A 110 -16.41 16.32 6.55
N GLY A 111 -16.11 15.59 7.63
CA GLY A 111 -16.55 15.91 9.00
C GLY A 111 -18.00 15.56 9.31
N SER A 112 -18.71 14.86 8.41
CA SER A 112 -20.08 14.36 8.65
C SER A 112 -20.11 13.23 9.69
N GLN A 113 -18.99 12.53 9.89
CA GLN A 113 -18.81 11.50 10.91
C GLN A 113 -17.48 11.72 11.66
N MET A 114 -17.47 11.46 12.98
CA MET A 114 -16.27 11.63 13.82
C MET A 114 -15.23 10.54 13.61
N ALA A 115 -15.68 9.34 13.24
CA ALA A 115 -14.84 8.20 12.95
C ALA A 115 -15.51 7.28 11.94
N PHE A 116 -14.72 6.44 11.26
CA PHE A 116 -15.24 5.34 10.46
C PHE A 116 -14.37 4.09 10.64
N ARG A 117 -14.96 2.93 10.34
CA ARG A 117 -14.28 1.63 10.32
C ARG A 117 -14.77 0.85 9.11
N THR A 118 -13.84 0.41 8.27
CA THR A 118 -14.15 -0.49 7.16
C THR A 118 -13.23 -1.69 7.18
N GLU A 119 -13.83 -2.88 7.07
CA GLU A 119 -13.11 -4.14 6.97
C GLU A 119 -13.07 -4.57 5.50
N ILE A 120 -11.88 -4.83 5.00
CA ILE A 120 -11.63 -5.31 3.64
C ILE A 120 -11.36 -6.81 3.70
N VAL A 121 -12.36 -7.58 3.28
CA VAL A 121 -12.28 -9.03 3.17
C VAL A 121 -11.99 -9.42 1.72
N LYS A 122 -11.03 -10.31 1.51
CA LYS A 122 -10.72 -10.88 0.20
C LYS A 122 -10.67 -12.41 0.29
N PRO A 123 -11.16 -13.14 -0.73
CA PRO A 123 -11.06 -14.59 -0.75
C PRO A 123 -9.60 -15.04 -0.58
N GLY A 124 -9.37 -15.98 0.35
CA GLY A 124 -8.04 -16.56 0.57
C GLY A 124 -7.00 -15.63 1.23
N ALA A 125 -7.40 -14.46 1.75
CA ALA A 125 -6.51 -13.56 2.46
C ALA A 125 -7.11 -13.13 3.81
N SER A 126 -6.27 -12.93 4.82
CA SER A 126 -6.74 -12.42 6.12
C SER A 126 -7.25 -10.97 5.98
N PRO A 127 -8.29 -10.60 6.74
CA PRO A 127 -8.92 -9.29 6.62
C PRO A 127 -7.97 -8.17 7.01
N LYS A 128 -8.20 -7.00 6.41
CA LYS A 128 -7.52 -5.75 6.77
C LYS A 128 -8.58 -4.75 7.21
N THR A 129 -8.32 -3.99 8.25
CA THR A 129 -9.24 -2.96 8.73
C THR A 129 -8.61 -1.58 8.57
N VAL A 130 -9.39 -0.62 8.09
CA VAL A 130 -9.02 0.79 8.04
C VAL A 130 -9.93 1.57 8.97
N PHE A 131 -9.33 2.48 9.72
CA PHE A 131 -10.01 3.39 10.63
C PHE A 131 -9.65 4.83 10.27
N GLY A 132 -10.62 5.71 10.30
CA GLY A 132 -10.40 7.15 10.37
C GLY A 132 -10.95 7.68 11.67
N TYR A 133 -10.23 8.58 12.33
CA TYR A 133 -10.65 9.17 13.58
C TYR A 133 -10.01 10.54 13.79
N ARG A 134 -10.63 11.35 14.65
CA ARG A 134 -10.07 12.62 15.10
C ARG A 134 -9.10 12.37 16.26
N MET A 135 -7.93 13.01 16.22
CA MET A 135 -6.97 12.91 17.31
C MET A 135 -7.38 13.84 18.47
N GLU A 136 -6.99 13.49 19.69
CA GLU A 136 -7.26 14.31 20.87
C GLU A 136 -6.53 15.67 20.79
N ARG A 137 -7.03 16.66 21.55
CA ARG A 137 -6.45 18.01 21.56
C ARG A 137 -5.00 17.95 22.03
N GLY A 138 -4.09 18.44 21.20
CA GLY A 138 -2.65 18.51 21.49
C GLY A 138 -1.77 17.63 20.59
N GLY A 139 -2.37 16.77 19.77
CA GLY A 139 -1.65 16.05 18.72
C GLY A 139 -1.13 16.99 17.61
N GLN A 140 -0.04 16.60 16.95
CA GLN A 140 0.54 17.33 15.82
C GLN A 140 -0.44 17.42 14.63
N PHE A 141 -1.31 16.44 14.48
CA PHE A 141 -2.29 16.34 13.40
C PHE A 141 -3.71 16.26 13.98
N PRO A 142 -4.71 16.92 13.37
CA PRO A 142 -6.09 16.90 13.85
C PRO A 142 -6.81 15.57 13.59
N HIS A 143 -6.38 14.82 12.56
CA HIS A 143 -7.01 13.57 12.14
C HIS A 143 -5.95 12.50 11.86
N ALA A 144 -6.37 11.24 11.85
CA ALA A 144 -5.51 10.14 11.46
C ALA A 144 -6.26 9.04 10.70
N LEU A 145 -5.56 8.40 9.76
CA LEU A 145 -5.95 7.15 9.12
C LEU A 145 -5.05 6.03 9.61
N LYS A 146 -5.66 5.00 10.19
CA LYS A 146 -4.98 3.80 10.68
C LYS A 146 -5.37 2.60 9.85
N VAL A 147 -4.39 1.77 9.53
CA VAL A 147 -4.60 0.46 8.94
C VAL A 147 -4.06 -0.63 9.87
N ILE A 148 -4.80 -1.72 9.99
CA ILE A 148 -4.44 -2.92 10.74
C ILE A 148 -4.62 -4.11 9.81
N GLY A 149 -3.61 -4.96 9.69
CA GLY A 149 -3.75 -6.23 8.98
C GLY A 149 -2.41 -6.82 8.53
N PRO A 150 -2.43 -7.95 7.83
CA PRO A 150 -1.20 -8.56 7.35
C PRO A 150 -0.50 -7.71 6.27
N ASN A 151 0.82 -7.60 6.37
CA ASN A 151 1.69 -7.13 5.29
C ASN A 151 1.84 -8.21 4.18
N SER A 152 2.76 -8.03 3.24
CA SER A 152 3.02 -9.02 2.18
C SER A 152 3.65 -10.33 2.68
N THR A 153 4.26 -10.35 3.86
CA THR A 153 4.85 -11.56 4.47
C THR A 153 3.87 -12.29 5.39
N GLY A 154 2.66 -11.73 5.61
CA GLY A 154 1.64 -12.29 6.50
C GLY A 154 1.72 -11.79 7.95
N GLU A 155 2.71 -10.96 8.28
CA GLU A 155 2.87 -10.37 9.61
C GLU A 155 1.80 -9.30 9.86
N GLN A 156 1.20 -9.33 11.06
CA GLN A 156 0.25 -8.30 11.47
C GLN A 156 0.97 -6.98 11.73
N VAL A 157 0.61 -5.96 10.95
CA VAL A 157 1.24 -4.63 11.02
C VAL A 157 0.15 -3.58 11.24
N VAL A 158 0.52 -2.54 12.00
CA VAL A 158 -0.29 -1.35 12.23
C VAL A 158 0.48 -0.14 11.70
N ILE A 159 -0.15 0.65 10.84
CA ILE A 159 0.41 1.92 10.36
C ILE A 159 -0.65 3.00 10.54
N ASP A 160 -0.25 4.10 11.17
CA ASP A 160 -1.13 5.22 11.52
C ASP A 160 -0.59 6.52 10.94
N VAL A 161 -1.36 7.18 10.09
CA VAL A 161 -0.92 8.36 9.32
C VAL A 161 -1.75 9.56 9.77
N GLY A 162 -1.09 10.56 10.34
CA GLY A 162 -1.68 11.84 10.69
C GLY A 162 -1.99 12.67 9.45
N LEU A 163 -3.09 13.40 9.49
CA LEU A 163 -3.66 14.14 8.36
C LEU A 163 -4.08 15.55 8.80
N ASN A 164 -3.79 16.52 7.94
CA ASN A 164 -4.27 17.89 8.05
C ASN A 164 -5.51 18.11 7.15
N ASP A 165 -6.13 19.28 7.26
CA ASP A 165 -7.34 19.62 6.50
C ASP A 165 -7.13 19.55 4.98
N GLY A 166 -5.94 19.92 4.50
CA GLY A 166 -5.59 19.78 3.08
C GLY A 166 -5.54 18.31 2.62
N ASP A 167 -5.04 17.41 3.47
CA ASP A 167 -4.99 15.98 3.18
C ASP A 167 -6.39 15.37 3.14
N LEU A 168 -7.27 15.80 4.07
CA LEU A 168 -8.68 15.40 4.08
C LEU A 168 -9.41 15.88 2.84
N PHE A 169 -9.16 17.11 2.40
CA PHE A 169 -9.70 17.63 1.15
C PHE A 169 -9.26 16.77 -0.05
N THR A 170 -7.96 16.46 -0.15
CA THR A 170 -7.44 15.55 -1.18
C THR A 170 -8.16 14.21 -1.14
N ILE A 171 -8.26 13.57 0.02
CA ILE A 171 -8.94 12.28 0.18
C ILE A 171 -10.40 12.37 -0.30
N ALA A 172 -11.14 13.41 0.11
CA ALA A 172 -12.51 13.63 -0.32
C ALA A 172 -12.63 13.78 -1.85
N MET A 173 -11.70 14.52 -2.48
CA MET A 173 -11.65 14.66 -3.94
C MET A 173 -11.37 13.33 -4.65
N PHE A 174 -10.54 12.46 -4.07
CA PHE A 174 -10.32 11.11 -4.60
C PHE A 174 -11.55 10.22 -4.45
N CYS A 175 -12.32 10.34 -3.36
CA CYS A 175 -13.61 9.66 -3.22
C CYS A 175 -14.60 10.07 -4.31
N ILE A 176 -14.72 11.37 -4.59
CA ILE A 176 -15.55 11.90 -5.70
C ILE A 176 -15.02 11.39 -7.04
N GLY A 177 -13.70 11.43 -7.26
CA GLY A 177 -13.05 10.94 -8.48
C GLY A 177 -13.34 9.45 -8.73
N TYR A 178 -13.36 8.63 -7.69
CA TYR A 178 -13.73 7.22 -7.80
C TYR A 178 -15.19 7.05 -8.24
N CYS A 179 -16.11 7.84 -7.68
CA CYS A 179 -17.51 7.83 -8.10
C CYS A 179 -17.67 8.29 -9.56
N LYS A 180 -16.92 9.30 -9.99
CA LYS A 180 -16.90 9.76 -11.39
C LYS A 180 -16.36 8.71 -12.35
N LEU A 181 -15.38 7.91 -11.93
CA LEU A 181 -14.90 6.77 -12.71
C LEU A 181 -16.00 5.70 -12.91
N LEU A 182 -16.77 5.41 -11.86
CA LEU A 182 -17.84 4.41 -11.93
C LEU A 182 -19.12 4.92 -12.62
N TYR A 183 -19.45 6.18 -12.41
CA TYR A 183 -20.70 6.79 -12.84
C TYR A 183 -20.44 8.14 -13.53
N PRO A 184 -19.76 8.15 -14.69
CA PRO A 184 -19.28 9.38 -15.33
C PRO A 184 -20.40 10.33 -15.76
N VAL A 185 -21.61 9.81 -15.98
CA VAL A 185 -22.79 10.58 -16.42
C VAL A 185 -23.49 11.29 -15.25
N ILE A 186 -23.28 10.83 -14.01
CA ILE A 186 -23.95 11.44 -12.84
C ILE A 186 -23.24 12.76 -12.50
N ASP A 187 -24.01 13.83 -12.32
CA ASP A 187 -23.49 15.15 -11.94
C ASP A 187 -22.72 15.13 -10.61
N GLY A 188 -21.73 16.01 -10.47
CA GLY A 188 -20.89 16.11 -9.27
C GLY A 188 -21.69 16.39 -8.00
N SER A 189 -22.66 17.31 -8.06
CA SER A 189 -23.49 17.66 -6.91
C SER A 189 -24.39 16.49 -6.46
N VAL A 190 -24.81 15.64 -7.40
CA VAL A 190 -25.59 14.43 -7.09
C VAL A 190 -24.70 13.41 -6.39
N ILE A 191 -23.46 13.21 -6.88
CA ILE A 191 -22.48 12.31 -6.25
C ILE A 191 -22.21 12.74 -4.80
N GLU A 192 -21.92 14.03 -4.58
CA GLU A 192 -21.66 14.56 -3.24
C GLU A 192 -22.84 14.33 -2.29
N ARG A 193 -24.07 14.58 -2.76
CA ARG A 193 -25.28 14.30 -1.97
C ARG A 193 -25.40 12.81 -1.64
N LEU A 194 -25.22 11.92 -2.61
CA LEU A 194 -25.33 10.47 -2.39
C LEU A 194 -24.26 9.95 -1.43
N LEU A 195 -23.03 10.47 -1.51
CA LEU A 195 -21.96 10.13 -0.59
C LEU A 195 -22.26 10.65 0.83
N ALA A 196 -22.81 11.85 0.96
CA ALA A 196 -23.09 12.50 2.23
C ALA A 196 -24.30 11.93 3.00
N ILE A 197 -25.17 11.13 2.37
CA ILE A 197 -26.33 10.53 3.05
C ILE A 197 -25.81 9.71 4.25
N PRO A 198 -26.22 10.03 5.49
CA PRO A 198 -25.84 9.24 6.66
C PRO A 198 -26.33 7.81 6.49
N GLN A 199 -25.47 6.83 6.78
CA GLN A 199 -25.94 5.47 6.92
C GLN A 199 -26.46 5.28 8.34
N VAL A 200 -27.67 4.75 8.45
CA VAL A 200 -28.11 4.13 9.70
C VAL A 200 -27.12 3.00 9.93
N ALA A 201 -26.27 3.16 10.95
CA ALA A 201 -25.42 2.07 11.38
C ALA A 201 -26.36 0.87 11.61
N ALA A 202 -26.14 -0.23 10.89
CA ALA A 202 -26.74 -1.48 11.30
C ALA A 202 -26.18 -1.73 12.71
N ALA A 203 -27.01 -1.45 13.71
CA ALA A 203 -26.78 -1.84 15.09
C ALA A 203 -26.86 -3.37 15.10
N THR A 204 -25.76 -4.02 14.76
CA THR A 204 -25.57 -5.45 14.97
C THR A 204 -24.58 -5.61 16.12
N GLY A 205 -25.15 -5.81 17.31
CA GLY A 205 -24.63 -6.74 18.30
C GLY A 205 -23.58 -6.21 19.27
N GLU A 206 -24.08 -5.76 20.42
CA GLU A 206 -23.49 -5.90 21.77
C GLU A 206 -22.01 -5.54 21.98
N GLY A 207 -21.81 -4.35 22.54
CA GLY A 207 -20.54 -3.90 23.08
C GLY A 207 -20.54 -2.40 23.28
N ASP A 208 -21.38 -1.93 24.21
CA ASP A 208 -21.14 -0.64 24.84
C ASP A 208 -19.81 -0.74 25.59
N THR A 209 -18.73 -0.36 24.92
CA THR A 209 -17.51 0.06 25.58
C THR A 209 -17.17 1.47 25.10
N SER A 210 -17.66 2.43 25.88
CA SER A 210 -16.88 3.61 26.21
C SER A 210 -15.53 3.17 26.82
N GLU A 211 -14.66 2.62 25.99
CA GLU A 211 -13.28 2.32 26.34
C GLU A 211 -12.52 3.63 26.25
N LYS A 212 -12.34 4.25 27.42
CA LYS A 212 -11.27 5.20 27.67
C LYS A 212 -9.99 4.62 27.10
N PHE A 213 -9.51 5.18 25.99
CA PHE A 213 -8.17 4.93 25.46
C PHE A 213 -7.15 5.44 26.48
N VAL A 214 -6.79 4.59 27.44
CA VAL A 214 -5.66 4.84 28.34
C VAL A 214 -4.41 4.53 27.55
N HIS A 215 -3.57 5.55 27.35
CA HIS A 215 -2.20 5.40 26.89
C HIS A 215 -1.49 4.31 27.69
N ALA A 216 -1.18 3.19 27.05
CA ALA A 216 -0.23 2.23 27.58
C ALA A 216 1.17 2.86 27.51
N GLN A 217 1.53 3.60 28.56
CA GLN A 217 2.92 3.85 28.90
C GLN A 217 3.53 2.51 29.30
N THR A 218 4.61 2.15 28.61
CA THR A 218 5.49 1.04 28.95
C THR A 218 6.10 1.32 30.33
N SER A 219 5.65 0.62 31.36
CA SER A 219 6.25 0.65 32.69
C SER A 219 7.10 -0.61 32.85
N GLU A 220 8.43 -0.44 32.78
CA GLU A 220 9.36 -1.41 33.35
C GLU A 220 9.21 -1.43 34.89
N PRO A 221 9.36 -2.59 35.55
CA PRO A 221 9.22 -2.68 36.99
C PRO A 221 10.53 -2.28 37.69
N ALA A 222 10.46 -1.27 38.56
CA ALA A 222 11.47 -1.02 39.58
C ALA A 222 10.94 -1.45 40.95
N PRO A 223 11.74 -2.09 41.83
CA PRO A 223 11.40 -2.22 43.23
C PRO A 223 11.96 -1.04 44.05
N ASN A 224 11.03 -0.37 44.76
CA ASN A 224 11.13 0.24 46.10
C ASN A 224 12.52 0.57 46.69
N GLU A 225 12.81 1.84 47.04
CA GLU A 225 12.56 2.44 48.37
C GLU A 225 13.21 3.85 48.52
N LEU A 226 12.45 4.75 49.14
CA LEU A 226 12.82 5.83 50.09
C LEU A 226 13.68 7.07 49.69
N SER A 227 12.98 8.21 49.82
CA SER A 227 13.40 9.46 50.49
C SER A 227 14.21 10.54 49.75
N ALA A 228 13.46 11.62 49.48
CA ALA A 228 13.69 13.01 49.92
C ALA A 228 14.70 13.95 49.20
N SER A 229 14.20 15.18 49.04
CA SER A 229 14.86 16.49 48.87
C SER A 229 15.31 16.93 47.46
N ALA A 230 15.00 18.20 47.16
CA ALA A 230 15.21 18.90 45.89
C ALA A 230 16.48 19.80 45.94
N PRO A 231 16.77 20.61 44.88
CA PRO A 231 18.00 20.66 44.06
C PRO A 231 19.02 21.74 44.58
N PRO A 232 20.18 22.13 43.94
CA PRO A 232 20.43 22.44 42.50
C PRO A 232 21.88 22.23 41.96
N GLY A 233 22.13 22.48 40.66
CA GLY A 233 23.51 22.69 40.16
C GLY A 233 23.76 22.52 38.65
N ARG A 234 24.31 23.57 38.02
CA ARG A 234 24.79 23.67 36.62
C ARG A 234 26.04 22.80 36.36
N LEU A 235 26.37 22.48 35.09
CA LEU A 235 27.64 22.87 34.41
C LEU A 235 27.79 22.35 32.96
N ASN A 236 28.62 23.10 32.22
CA ASN A 236 28.94 23.12 30.79
C ASN A 236 29.68 21.89 30.19
N GLY A 237 29.41 21.62 28.90
CA GLY A 237 30.38 21.72 27.79
C GLY A 237 31.39 20.60 27.49
N LYS A 238 31.36 20.04 26.26
CA LYS A 238 32.42 20.01 25.22
C LYS A 238 32.24 18.89 24.17
N ALA A 239 32.14 19.34 22.90
CA ALA A 239 32.73 18.89 21.62
C ALA A 239 33.04 17.40 21.27
N PRO A 240 33.06 17.05 19.97
CA PRO A 240 32.86 15.69 19.44
C PRO A 240 34.19 14.97 19.10
N LEU A 241 34.16 13.64 18.99
CA LEU A 241 35.28 12.84 18.49
C LEU A 241 34.85 11.93 17.33
N THR A 242 35.30 12.34 16.15
CA THR A 242 35.98 11.56 15.09
C THR A 242 35.40 10.22 14.62
N LEU A 243 34.98 10.26 13.34
CA LEU A 243 34.88 9.14 12.41
C LEU A 243 36.28 8.56 12.16
N GLU A 244 36.52 7.30 12.53
CA GLU A 244 37.62 6.51 11.96
C GLU A 244 37.08 5.65 10.82
N GLN A 245 37.62 5.88 9.62
CA GLN A 245 37.43 5.04 8.45
C GLN A 245 38.43 3.87 8.49
N ARG A 246 37.95 2.68 8.13
CA ARG A 246 38.74 1.62 7.47
C ARG A 246 37.90 0.95 6.38
N PRO A 247 38.54 0.30 5.39
CA PRO A 247 38.20 0.42 3.98
C PRO A 247 37.59 -0.87 3.41
N ASP A 248 37.22 -0.79 2.13
CA ASP A 248 36.73 -1.86 1.25
C ASP A 248 35.23 -2.14 1.26
N ASP A 249 34.44 -1.17 0.79
CA ASP A 249 33.20 -1.46 0.06
C ASP A 249 33.39 -1.05 -1.40
N VAL A 250 33.74 -2.03 -2.25
CA VAL A 250 33.55 -1.90 -3.69
C VAL A 250 32.04 -1.89 -3.92
N LEU A 251 31.46 -0.68 -3.98
CA LEU A 251 30.09 -0.47 -4.44
C LEU A 251 29.86 -1.26 -5.74
N PRO A 252 28.85 -2.16 -5.81
CA PRO A 252 28.57 -2.90 -7.02
C PRO A 252 28.26 -1.92 -8.16
N THR A 253 28.97 -2.06 -9.28
CA THR A 253 28.80 -1.23 -10.47
C THR A 253 27.31 -1.18 -10.86
N PRO A 254 26.71 0.00 -11.13
CA PRO A 254 25.26 0.19 -11.24
C PRO A 254 24.50 -0.72 -12.24
N GLY A 255 25.20 -1.41 -13.15
CA GLY A 255 24.64 -2.41 -14.05
C GLY A 255 24.27 -3.74 -13.36
N ILE A 256 25.07 -4.18 -12.40
CA ILE A 256 24.91 -5.49 -11.72
C ILE A 256 23.64 -5.49 -10.88
N PHE A 257 23.35 -4.38 -10.18
CA PHE A 257 22.14 -4.24 -9.36
C PHE A 257 20.85 -4.30 -10.19
N LYS A 258 20.87 -3.78 -11.43
CA LYS A 258 19.71 -3.87 -12.35
C LYS A 258 19.47 -5.30 -12.82
N GLN A 259 20.53 -6.04 -13.13
CA GLN A 259 20.46 -7.43 -13.56
C GLN A 259 20.03 -8.37 -12.43
N GLN A 260 20.54 -8.17 -11.22
CA GLN A 260 20.08 -8.90 -10.03
C GLN A 260 18.57 -8.69 -9.79
N LYS A 261 18.09 -7.44 -9.89
CA LYS A 261 16.65 -7.15 -9.74
C LYS A 261 15.81 -7.80 -10.86
N ALA A 262 16.33 -7.85 -12.07
CA ALA A 262 15.66 -8.50 -13.21
C ALA A 262 15.63 -10.03 -13.06
N ILE A 263 16.71 -10.67 -12.57
CA ILE A 263 16.72 -12.09 -12.21
C ILE A 263 15.64 -12.38 -11.17
N PHE A 264 15.56 -11.57 -10.10
CA PHE A 264 14.52 -11.74 -9.09
C PHE A 264 13.11 -11.64 -9.68
N ALA A 265 12.89 -10.63 -10.53
CA ALA A 265 11.60 -10.41 -11.17
C ALA A 265 11.20 -11.56 -12.10
N VAL A 266 12.14 -12.10 -12.89
CA VAL A 266 11.88 -13.24 -13.79
C VAL A 266 11.65 -14.52 -12.97
N GLY A 267 12.48 -14.79 -11.96
CA GLY A 267 12.38 -15.97 -11.12
C GLY A 267 11.09 -16.04 -10.30
N MET A 268 10.66 -14.93 -9.70
CA MET A 268 9.47 -14.92 -8.83
C MET A 268 8.15 -14.82 -9.61
N ASN A 269 8.16 -14.17 -10.77
CA ASN A 269 6.92 -13.88 -11.51
C ASN A 269 6.70 -14.77 -12.73
N LYS A 270 7.76 -15.29 -13.37
CA LYS A 270 7.65 -16.03 -14.64
C LYS A 270 8.11 -17.48 -14.55
N TRP A 271 9.14 -17.78 -13.76
CA TRP A 271 9.63 -19.15 -13.63
C TRP A 271 8.64 -20.01 -12.80
N PRO A 272 8.18 -21.18 -13.29
CA PRO A 272 7.12 -21.96 -12.61
C PRO A 272 7.47 -22.42 -11.19
N LYS A 273 8.74 -22.75 -10.93
CA LYS A 273 9.17 -23.29 -9.62
C LYS A 273 9.27 -22.23 -8.54
N LYS A 274 9.52 -20.97 -8.90
CA LYS A 274 9.64 -19.82 -7.97
C LYS A 274 10.55 -20.12 -6.76
N ASN A 275 11.61 -20.90 -6.96
CA ASN A 275 12.50 -21.31 -5.88
C ASN A 275 13.40 -20.15 -5.49
N ARG A 276 13.14 -19.58 -4.31
CA ARG A 276 13.84 -18.41 -3.82
C ARG A 276 15.33 -18.65 -3.56
N ALA A 277 15.71 -19.82 -3.05
CA ALA A 277 17.10 -20.17 -2.79
C ALA A 277 17.91 -20.23 -4.10
N THR A 278 17.32 -20.78 -5.17
CA THR A 278 17.96 -20.78 -6.50
C THR A 278 18.08 -19.38 -7.08
N ILE A 279 17.08 -18.52 -6.88
CA ILE A 279 17.08 -17.13 -7.38
C ILE A 279 18.17 -16.32 -6.67
N GLU A 280 18.26 -16.41 -5.35
CA GLU A 280 19.30 -15.75 -4.54
C GLU A 280 20.69 -16.27 -4.92
N TYR A 281 20.84 -17.59 -5.10
CA TYR A 281 22.09 -18.20 -5.57
C TYR A 281 22.54 -17.66 -6.94
N ILE A 282 21.62 -17.49 -7.90
CA ILE A 282 21.94 -16.91 -9.21
C ILE A 282 22.37 -15.45 -9.06
N GLN A 283 21.72 -14.67 -8.19
CA GLN A 283 22.07 -13.26 -7.95
C GLN A 283 23.46 -13.08 -7.31
N GLU A 284 23.90 -14.05 -6.53
CA GLU A 284 25.18 -14.03 -5.82
C GLU A 284 26.34 -14.57 -6.68
N VAL A 285 26.10 -15.61 -7.47
CA VAL A 285 27.19 -16.38 -8.12
C VAL A 285 27.30 -16.12 -9.63
N ALA A 286 26.23 -15.71 -10.31
CA ALA A 286 26.26 -15.55 -11.76
C ALA A 286 26.97 -14.26 -12.20
N THR A 287 27.73 -14.32 -13.30
CA THR A 287 28.30 -13.11 -13.91
C THR A 287 27.20 -12.25 -14.57
N PRO A 288 27.44 -10.94 -14.78
CA PRO A 288 26.50 -10.05 -15.48
C PRO A 288 25.98 -10.59 -16.83
N GLU A 289 26.84 -11.25 -17.61
CA GLU A 289 26.50 -11.83 -18.91
C GLU A 289 25.63 -13.09 -18.76
N ALA A 290 25.90 -13.89 -17.73
CA ALA A 290 25.09 -15.05 -17.39
C ALA A 290 23.70 -14.62 -16.91
N MET A 291 23.62 -13.57 -16.09
CA MET A 291 22.33 -13.00 -15.66
C MET A 291 21.52 -12.47 -16.85
N ASP A 292 22.13 -11.71 -17.77
CA ASP A 292 21.43 -11.18 -18.95
C ASP A 292 20.90 -12.31 -19.86
N ARG A 293 21.66 -13.39 -20.04
CA ARG A 293 21.23 -14.59 -20.77
C ARG A 293 20.02 -15.24 -20.10
N LEU A 294 20.08 -15.46 -18.78
CA LEU A 294 18.99 -16.06 -18.00
C LEU A 294 17.73 -15.20 -18.00
N ILE A 295 17.88 -13.87 -17.96
CA ILE A 295 16.77 -12.91 -18.06
C ILE A 295 16.11 -13.00 -19.45
N LYS A 296 16.91 -13.00 -20.53
CA LYS A 296 16.39 -13.08 -21.89
C LYS A 296 15.67 -14.42 -22.16
N ALA A 297 16.27 -15.53 -21.78
CA ALA A 297 15.67 -16.86 -21.91
C ALA A 297 14.37 -16.97 -21.08
N GLY A 298 14.39 -16.55 -19.82
CA GLY A 298 13.20 -16.58 -18.95
C GLY A 298 12.09 -15.62 -19.40
N ASN A 299 12.43 -14.51 -20.07
CA ASN A 299 11.44 -13.64 -20.69
C ASN A 299 10.81 -14.25 -21.95
N ALA A 300 11.54 -15.10 -22.66
CA ALA A 300 11.05 -15.91 -23.79
C ALA A 300 10.32 -17.19 -23.34
N GLY A 301 10.29 -17.49 -22.04
CA GLY A 301 9.63 -18.65 -21.46
C GLY A 301 10.49 -19.92 -21.41
N ASP A 302 11.78 -19.84 -21.74
CA ASP A 302 12.73 -20.95 -21.61
C ASP A 302 13.45 -20.87 -20.25
N PHE A 303 13.18 -21.85 -19.40
CA PHE A 303 13.74 -21.96 -18.05
C PHE A 303 14.67 -23.16 -17.88
N THR A 304 15.11 -23.77 -18.97
CA THR A 304 15.92 -25.01 -18.93
C THR A 304 17.22 -24.82 -18.14
N GLU A 305 17.89 -23.67 -18.27
CA GLU A 305 19.09 -23.36 -17.47
C GLU A 305 18.77 -23.05 -16.00
N TRP A 306 17.63 -22.38 -15.72
CA TRP A 306 17.17 -22.14 -14.36
C TRP A 306 16.88 -23.45 -13.62
N ASP A 307 16.26 -24.40 -14.31
CA ASP A 307 15.93 -25.72 -13.76
C ASP A 307 17.16 -26.57 -13.46
N LYS A 308 18.24 -26.45 -14.26
CA LYS A 308 19.53 -27.12 -13.98
C LYS A 308 20.20 -26.54 -12.73
N ILE A 309 20.14 -25.23 -12.55
CA ILE A 309 20.69 -24.55 -11.36
C ILE A 309 19.84 -24.88 -10.13
N ALA A 310 18.55 -25.19 -10.30
CA ALA A 310 17.65 -25.53 -9.21
C ALA A 310 17.83 -26.94 -8.63
N VAL A 311 18.44 -27.88 -9.36
CA VAL A 311 18.59 -29.29 -8.96
C VAL A 311 19.23 -29.47 -7.56
N PRO A 312 20.21 -28.68 -7.12
CA PRO A 312 20.77 -28.77 -5.76
C PRO A 312 19.88 -28.20 -4.66
N PHE A 313 18.79 -27.50 -5.01
CA PHE A 313 17.93 -26.74 -4.10
C PHE A 313 16.46 -27.24 -4.10
N LEU A 314 16.20 -28.36 -4.78
CA LEU A 314 14.92 -29.07 -4.90
C LEU A 314 15.02 -30.44 -4.23
#